data_AF-A0A182QNQ0-F1
#
_entry.id   AF-A0A182QNQ0-F1
#
_cell.length_a   1.000
_cell.length_b   1.000
_cell.length_c   1.000
_cell.angle_alpha   90.00
_cell.angle_beta   90.00
_cell.angle_gamma   90.00
#
_symmetry.space_group_name_H-M   'P 1'
#
loop_
_entity.id
_entity.type
_entity.pdbx_description
1 polymer ?
#
loop_
_entity_poly.entity_id
_entity_poly.type
_entity_poly.pdbx_seq_one_letter_code
_entity_poly.pdbx_strand_id
1 'polypeptide(L)'
;MDPRTLFARLLLLFAISEASTKISPKVIALQRLLYSELQHLERSAFVTAPNHTPADESVLSQLGTVFHEFERQNQESISAILRVLALVDHTLENTIQDCEKVFHLPSLESENILFRAVTKPLLMDVEKLCRQITSADVDALEATMEAVEREANGYRERLEQTKQNMAIVMNELNLFMDNSVQNKMLNLHDTIEAANATIYGAIKAATKSFSDRQRTISDAILQSRVTEESEDLFEAVSSFMLFLANETRLLELDLTEQLDDWLNQTQTMIGVVADELMPLNLMEAPIGLFLRGESSLACLADFKNPKAIQEMSQGLDGVFQCFNITTDTERPFRMAIDLLGLADGDVASTLEGIFNCHESTLRDGYNAADLGDIQSCVQTSKPILEALQEFVESKMDEISFHVDISTYFNELKIETCVYYKAREMMLGVSRINQLYRKCSMEHEGQQGM
;
A
#
# COMPACT_ATOMS: atom_id res chain seq x y z
N MET A 1 -40.55 1.95 19.89
CA MET A 1 -41.11 1.92 21.26
C MET A 1 -40.45 3.04 22.04
N ASP A 2 -41.23 3.86 22.76
CA ASP A 2 -40.74 5.11 23.38
C ASP A 2 -39.91 4.82 24.64
N PRO A 3 -38.61 5.13 24.71
CA PRO A 3 -37.71 4.75 25.82
C PRO A 3 -38.14 5.31 27.18
N ARG A 4 -38.94 6.39 27.18
CA ARG A 4 -39.51 6.98 28.40
C ARG A 4 -40.62 6.14 29.02
N THR A 5 -41.33 5.35 28.22
CA THR A 5 -42.40 4.47 28.69
C THR A 5 -41.89 3.16 29.31
N LEU A 6 -40.72 2.68 28.87
CA LEU A 6 -39.99 1.56 29.46
C LEU A 6 -39.43 1.93 30.85
N PHE A 7 -38.84 3.12 30.97
CA PHE A 7 -38.28 3.64 32.22
C PHE A 7 -39.36 3.86 33.29
N ALA A 8 -40.52 4.39 32.89
CA ALA A 8 -41.67 4.59 33.78
C ALA A 8 -42.30 3.25 34.25
N ARG A 9 -42.33 2.22 33.39
CA ARG A 9 -42.79 0.88 33.78
C ARG A 9 -41.81 0.16 34.71
N LEU A 10 -40.51 0.35 34.52
CA LEU A 10 -39.46 -0.16 35.41
C LEU A 10 -39.49 0.51 36.80
N LEU A 11 -39.70 1.82 36.87
CA LEU A 11 -39.85 2.55 38.14
C LEU A 11 -41.13 2.16 38.91
N LEU A 12 -42.22 1.84 38.19
CA LEU A 12 -43.46 1.33 38.79
C LEU A 12 -43.30 -0.10 39.34
N LEU A 13 -42.44 -0.93 38.74
CA LEU A 13 -42.08 -2.24 39.28
C LEU A 13 -41.26 -2.13 40.59
N PHE A 14 -40.40 -1.11 40.72
CA PHE A 14 -39.69 -0.83 41.98
C PHE A 14 -40.62 -0.36 43.11
N ALA A 15 -41.69 0.37 42.79
CA ALA A 15 -42.59 0.98 43.78
C ALA A 15 -43.65 0.03 44.38
N ILE A 16 -43.86 -1.17 43.81
CA ILE A 16 -44.89 -2.13 44.27
C ILE A 16 -44.30 -3.18 45.24
N SER A 17 -43.01 -3.10 45.60
CA SER A 17 -42.30 -4.13 46.40
C SER A 17 -42.51 -4.12 47.92
N GLU A 18 -43.52 -3.43 48.47
CA GLU A 18 -43.76 -3.41 49.93
C GLU A 18 -44.48 -4.65 50.51
N ALA A 19 -44.57 -5.76 49.78
CA ALA A 19 -45.15 -7.01 50.28
C ALA A 19 -44.16 -8.20 50.19
N SER A 20 -43.41 -8.38 51.29
CA SER A 20 -42.77 -9.62 51.77
C SER A 20 -42.22 -10.63 50.74
N THR A 21 -41.01 -10.39 50.24
CA THR A 21 -39.91 -11.37 50.19
C THR A 21 -38.62 -10.57 50.36
N LYS A 22 -37.78 -10.93 51.33
CA LYS A 22 -36.52 -10.19 51.56
C LYS A 22 -35.58 -10.51 50.40
N ILE A 23 -35.53 -9.62 49.41
CA ILE A 23 -34.57 -9.67 48.32
C ILE A 23 -33.17 -9.77 48.93
N SER A 24 -32.40 -10.79 48.53
CA SER A 24 -31.02 -10.93 48.99
C SER A 24 -30.22 -9.70 48.55
N PRO A 25 -29.50 -9.01 49.46
CA PRO A 25 -28.67 -7.86 49.11
C PRO A 25 -27.69 -8.12 47.95
N LYS A 26 -27.30 -9.38 47.76
CA LYS A 26 -26.44 -9.86 46.67
C LYS A 26 -27.11 -9.76 45.29
N VAL A 27 -28.41 -10.06 45.17
CA VAL A 27 -29.16 -9.91 43.90
C VAL A 27 -29.25 -8.45 43.49
N ILE A 28 -29.52 -7.56 44.45
CA ILE A 28 -29.60 -6.11 44.20
C ILE A 28 -28.24 -5.56 43.77
N ALA A 29 -27.15 -6.01 44.39
CA ALA A 29 -25.79 -5.60 44.02
C ALA A 29 -25.46 -6.05 42.59
N LEU A 30 -25.77 -7.31 42.24
CA LEU A 30 -25.53 -7.87 40.91
C LEU A 30 -26.38 -7.20 39.83
N GLN A 31 -27.67 -6.95 40.09
CA GLN A 31 -28.56 -6.23 39.17
C GLN A 31 -28.06 -4.80 38.90
N ARG A 32 -27.65 -4.06 39.95
CA ARG A 32 -27.09 -2.71 39.79
C ARG A 32 -25.81 -2.71 38.98
N LEU A 33 -24.94 -3.70 39.20
CA LEU A 33 -23.68 -3.87 38.48
C LEU A 33 -23.93 -4.11 36.99
N LEU A 34 -24.74 -5.11 36.64
CA LEU A 34 -25.06 -5.45 35.25
C LEU A 34 -25.85 -4.33 34.54
N TYR A 35 -26.69 -3.60 35.26
CA TYR A 35 -27.41 -2.45 34.70
C TYR A 35 -26.48 -1.30 34.34
N SER A 36 -25.47 -1.02 35.17
CA SER A 36 -24.45 -0.03 34.84
C SER A 36 -23.65 -0.42 33.58
N GLU A 37 -23.34 -1.71 33.42
CA GLU A 37 -22.65 -2.22 32.23
C GLU A 37 -23.49 -2.14 30.96
N LEU A 38 -24.79 -2.44 31.05
CA LEU A 38 -25.71 -2.27 29.93
C LEU A 38 -25.76 -0.80 29.48
N GLN A 39 -25.82 0.15 30.42
CA GLN A 39 -25.77 1.58 30.10
C GLN A 39 -24.44 2.01 29.48
N HIS A 40 -23.32 1.41 29.89
CA HIS A 40 -22.02 1.66 29.29
C HIS A 40 -21.91 1.09 27.86
N LEU A 41 -22.44 -0.11 27.62
CA LEU A 41 -22.50 -0.73 26.29
C LEU A 41 -23.38 0.07 25.31
N GLU A 42 -24.56 0.51 25.76
CA GLU A 42 -25.46 1.36 24.96
C GLU A 42 -24.85 2.72 24.58
N ARG A 43 -23.87 3.20 25.34
CA ARG A 43 -23.13 4.43 25.07
C ARG A 43 -21.82 4.22 24.30
N SER A 44 -21.38 2.98 24.13
CA SER A 44 -20.11 2.67 23.48
C SER A 44 -20.20 2.87 21.95
N ALA A 45 -19.17 3.50 21.39
CA ALA A 45 -19.19 4.10 20.06
C ALA A 45 -19.30 3.11 18.88
N PHE A 46 -19.03 1.82 19.12
CA PHE A 46 -19.10 0.76 18.10
C PHE A 46 -20.52 0.46 17.62
N VAL A 47 -21.56 0.83 18.39
CA VAL A 47 -22.98 0.74 17.99
C VAL A 47 -23.40 1.93 17.10
N THR A 48 -22.64 3.04 17.10
CA THR A 48 -23.07 4.31 16.48
C THR A 48 -22.46 4.63 15.12
N ALA A 49 -21.59 3.80 14.58
CA ALA A 49 -21.05 4.00 13.23
C ALA A 49 -21.13 2.69 12.41
N PRO A 50 -22.26 2.41 11.74
CA PRO A 50 -22.29 1.43 10.66
C PRO A 50 -21.63 2.06 9.44
N ASN A 51 -20.36 2.42 9.52
CA ASN A 51 -19.62 2.83 8.33
C ASN A 51 -19.27 1.56 7.57
N HIS A 52 -20.16 1.19 6.65
CA HIS A 52 -19.94 0.36 5.48
C HIS A 52 -18.79 -0.65 5.63
N THR A 53 -19.04 -1.81 6.26
CA THR A 53 -18.32 -3.03 5.85
C THR A 53 -18.67 -3.25 4.38
N PRO A 54 -17.74 -3.07 3.43
CA PRO A 54 -17.98 -3.48 2.06
C PRO A 54 -18.23 -5.00 2.10
N ALA A 55 -18.98 -5.52 1.14
CA ALA A 55 -19.17 -6.96 0.94
C ALA A 55 -17.88 -7.61 0.40
N ASP A 56 -16.76 -7.37 1.09
CA ASP A 56 -15.44 -7.83 0.74
C ASP A 56 -15.04 -8.94 1.74
N GLU A 57 -14.54 -10.06 1.22
CA GLU A 57 -14.17 -11.25 2.02
C GLU A 57 -12.87 -11.03 2.81
N SER A 58 -12.32 -9.82 2.80
CA SER A 58 -11.06 -9.49 3.46
C SER A 58 -11.06 -9.80 4.96
N VAL A 59 -9.91 -10.21 5.46
CA VAL A 59 -9.69 -10.60 6.87
C VAL A 59 -10.03 -9.48 7.85
N LEU A 60 -9.92 -8.21 7.42
CA LEU A 60 -10.31 -7.03 8.21
C LEU A 60 -11.83 -6.85 8.32
N SER A 61 -12.56 -7.07 7.22
CA SER A 61 -14.02 -7.04 7.22
C SER A 61 -14.59 -8.12 8.16
N GLN A 62 -13.97 -9.31 8.14
CA GLN A 62 -14.31 -10.40 9.06
C GLN A 62 -14.03 -10.02 10.53
N LEU A 63 -12.89 -9.39 10.82
CA LEU A 63 -12.56 -8.90 12.16
C LEU A 63 -13.56 -7.86 12.67
N GLY A 64 -13.89 -6.86 11.84
CA GLY A 64 -14.89 -5.86 12.17
C GLY A 64 -16.26 -6.49 12.45
N THR A 65 -16.66 -7.47 11.65
CA THR A 65 -17.88 -8.25 11.86
C THR A 65 -17.87 -8.98 13.21
N VAL A 66 -16.77 -9.65 13.57
CA VAL A 66 -16.63 -10.35 14.86
C VAL A 66 -16.72 -9.37 16.04
N PHE A 67 -16.13 -8.18 15.93
CA PHE A 67 -16.17 -7.16 16.98
C PHE A 67 -17.59 -6.60 17.18
N HIS A 68 -18.27 -6.24 16.09
CA HIS A 68 -19.65 -5.74 16.17
C HIS A 68 -20.62 -6.81 16.68
N GLU A 69 -20.49 -8.05 16.19
CA GLU A 69 -21.34 -9.15 16.61
C GLU A 69 -21.13 -9.49 18.09
N PHE A 70 -19.88 -9.43 18.58
CA PHE A 70 -19.60 -9.62 20.00
C PHE A 70 -20.33 -8.60 20.87
N GLU A 71 -20.24 -7.30 20.55
CA GLU A 71 -20.93 -6.27 21.34
C GLU A 71 -22.46 -6.44 21.33
N ARG A 72 -23.03 -6.73 20.15
CA ARG A 72 -24.47 -6.99 20.00
C ARG A 72 -24.91 -8.15 20.87
N GLN A 73 -24.24 -9.30 20.75
CA GLN A 73 -24.53 -10.49 21.53
C GLN A 73 -24.36 -10.24 23.03
N ASN A 74 -23.36 -9.43 23.41
CA ASN A 74 -23.10 -9.10 24.80
C ASN A 74 -24.21 -8.22 25.40
N GLN A 75 -24.70 -7.22 24.66
CA GLN A 75 -25.83 -6.39 25.07
C GLN A 75 -27.12 -7.22 25.25
N GLU A 76 -27.42 -8.09 24.28
CA GLU A 76 -28.58 -9.01 24.34
C GLU A 76 -28.49 -9.95 25.55
N SER A 77 -27.30 -10.48 25.81
CA SER A 77 -27.03 -11.43 26.89
C SER A 77 -27.15 -10.78 28.27
N ILE A 78 -26.59 -9.58 28.48
CA ILE A 78 -26.75 -8.84 29.73
C ILE A 78 -28.22 -8.47 29.96
N SER A 79 -28.94 -8.06 28.91
CA SER A 79 -30.38 -7.79 29.01
C SER A 79 -31.17 -9.02 29.45
N ALA A 80 -30.84 -10.20 28.93
CA ALA A 80 -31.46 -11.46 29.34
C ALA A 80 -31.12 -11.84 30.78
N ILE A 81 -29.86 -11.73 31.19
CA ILE A 81 -29.43 -11.99 32.58
C ILE A 81 -30.17 -11.07 33.55
N LEU A 82 -30.29 -9.77 33.24
CA LEU A 82 -31.03 -8.81 34.07
C LEU A 82 -32.52 -9.17 34.20
N ARG A 83 -33.15 -9.70 33.14
CA ARG A 83 -34.54 -10.20 33.21
C ARG A 83 -34.66 -11.42 34.12
N VAL A 84 -33.72 -12.37 34.04
CA VAL A 84 -33.68 -13.53 34.93
C VAL A 84 -33.51 -13.10 36.39
N LEU A 85 -32.56 -12.21 36.66
CA LEU A 85 -32.33 -11.69 38.01
C LEU A 85 -33.53 -10.93 38.56
N ALA A 86 -34.30 -10.23 37.72
CA ALA A 86 -35.55 -9.59 38.13
C ALA A 86 -36.68 -10.59 38.42
N LEU A 87 -36.66 -11.77 37.79
CA LEU A 87 -37.64 -12.84 38.06
C LEU A 87 -37.39 -13.53 39.40
N VAL A 88 -36.13 -13.55 39.89
CA VAL A 88 -35.78 -14.00 41.25
C VAL A 88 -36.44 -13.13 42.33
N ASP A 89 -36.86 -11.90 41.99
CA ASP A 89 -37.55 -10.97 42.89
C ASP A 89 -39.08 -11.22 43.00
N HIS A 90 -39.63 -12.17 42.24
CA HIS A 90 -41.05 -12.51 42.23
C HIS A 90 -41.33 -13.91 42.80
N THR A 91 -42.57 -14.18 43.21
CA THR A 91 -43.01 -15.48 43.77
C THR A 91 -42.64 -16.64 42.85
N LEU A 92 -41.91 -17.63 43.42
CA LEU A 92 -41.31 -18.80 42.75
C LEU A 92 -42.14 -19.45 41.63
N GLU A 93 -43.47 -19.54 41.75
CA GLU A 93 -44.34 -20.18 40.74
C GLU A 93 -44.35 -19.48 39.37
N ASN A 94 -44.21 -18.15 39.29
CA ASN A 94 -44.14 -17.42 38.02
C ASN A 94 -42.71 -17.41 37.43
N THR A 95 -41.71 -17.52 38.30
CA THR A 95 -40.27 -17.49 37.95
C THR A 95 -39.85 -18.73 37.13
N ILE A 96 -40.48 -19.88 37.37
CA ILE A 96 -40.16 -21.17 36.71
C ILE A 96 -40.53 -21.17 35.22
N GLN A 97 -41.71 -20.61 34.87
CA GLN A 97 -42.20 -20.60 33.48
C GLN A 97 -41.49 -19.58 32.57
N ASP A 98 -40.90 -18.53 33.17
CA ASP A 98 -40.22 -17.47 32.44
C ASP A 98 -38.70 -17.74 32.30
N CYS A 99 -38.07 -18.49 33.22
CA CYS A 99 -36.67 -18.92 33.08
C CYS A 99 -36.42 -19.75 31.80
N GLU A 100 -37.31 -20.68 31.44
CA GLU A 100 -37.20 -21.46 30.19
C GLU A 100 -37.36 -20.60 28.93
N LYS A 101 -38.23 -19.57 28.96
CA LYS A 101 -38.45 -18.67 27.82
C LYS A 101 -37.34 -17.65 27.62
N VAL A 102 -36.67 -17.23 28.70
CA VAL A 102 -35.58 -16.26 28.65
C VAL A 102 -34.25 -16.90 28.23
N PHE A 103 -34.07 -18.22 28.43
CA PHE A 103 -32.84 -18.94 28.09
C PHE A 103 -32.80 -19.65 26.73
N HIS A 104 -33.84 -19.53 25.90
CA HIS A 104 -33.72 -19.75 24.45
C HIS A 104 -32.94 -18.61 23.80
N LEU A 105 -31.72 -18.36 24.28
CA LEU A 105 -30.81 -17.38 23.74
C LEU A 105 -30.06 -18.02 22.56
N PRO A 106 -30.25 -17.54 21.31
CA PRO A 106 -29.42 -17.94 20.18
C PRO A 106 -27.92 -17.74 20.43
N SER A 107 -27.57 -16.92 21.44
CA SER A 107 -26.19 -16.61 21.81
C SER A 107 -25.43 -17.78 22.47
N LEU A 108 -26.09 -18.78 23.08
CA LEU A 108 -25.39 -19.96 23.65
C LEU A 108 -24.70 -20.83 22.58
N GLU A 109 -25.25 -20.84 21.36
CA GLU A 109 -24.72 -21.52 20.18
C GLU A 109 -23.77 -20.63 19.36
N SER A 110 -23.55 -19.38 19.79
CA SER A 110 -22.71 -18.41 19.06
C SER A 110 -21.35 -19.00 18.71
N GLU A 111 -20.93 -18.81 17.46
CA GLU A 111 -19.58 -19.12 16.96
C GLU A 111 -18.59 -17.98 17.23
N ASN A 112 -19.05 -16.84 17.74
CA ASN A 112 -18.20 -15.71 18.04
C ASN A 112 -17.19 -16.08 19.15
N ILE A 113 -15.92 -15.97 18.80
CA ILE A 113 -14.77 -16.41 19.62
C ILE A 113 -14.66 -15.56 20.90
N LEU A 114 -14.90 -14.25 20.78
CA LEU A 114 -14.89 -13.32 21.92
C LEU A 114 -16.06 -13.60 22.85
N PHE A 115 -17.25 -13.83 22.29
CA PHE A 115 -18.44 -14.13 23.08
C PHE A 115 -18.26 -15.41 23.91
N ARG A 116 -17.71 -16.46 23.29
CA ARG A 116 -17.41 -17.73 23.96
C ARG A 116 -16.43 -17.56 25.13
N ALA A 117 -15.41 -16.73 24.97
CA ALA A 117 -14.41 -16.50 26.00
C ALA A 117 -14.88 -15.57 27.14
N VAL A 118 -15.70 -14.57 26.82
CA VAL A 118 -16.03 -13.48 27.77
C VAL A 118 -17.40 -13.71 28.42
N THR A 119 -18.45 -13.80 27.61
CA THR A 119 -19.86 -13.70 28.06
C THR A 119 -20.51 -15.05 28.33
N LYS A 120 -20.14 -16.08 27.57
CA LYS A 120 -20.72 -17.44 27.72
C LYS A 120 -20.54 -18.05 29.12
N PRO A 121 -19.40 -17.91 29.83
CA PRO A 121 -19.25 -18.45 31.18
C PRO A 121 -20.32 -17.94 32.16
N LEU A 122 -20.57 -16.62 32.16
CA LEU A 122 -21.62 -16.01 32.99
C LEU A 122 -23.01 -16.51 32.62
N LEU A 123 -23.31 -16.62 31.32
CA LEU A 123 -24.60 -17.16 30.87
C LEU A 123 -24.83 -18.60 31.32
N MET A 124 -23.80 -19.44 31.29
CA MET A 124 -23.91 -20.83 31.75
C MET A 124 -24.21 -20.91 33.26
N ASP A 125 -23.64 -20.03 34.08
CA ASP A 125 -23.91 -20.01 35.52
C ASP A 125 -25.29 -19.44 35.84
N VAL A 126 -25.77 -18.46 35.08
CA VAL A 126 -27.14 -17.95 35.20
C VAL A 126 -28.16 -18.99 34.70
N GLU A 127 -27.81 -19.80 33.68
CA GLU A 127 -28.64 -20.94 33.24
C GLU A 127 -28.76 -22.00 34.36
N LYS A 128 -27.64 -22.32 35.03
CA LYS A 128 -27.66 -23.20 36.22
C LYS A 128 -28.53 -22.61 37.32
N LEU A 129 -28.46 -21.30 37.57
CA LEU A 129 -29.33 -20.63 38.53
C LEU A 129 -30.80 -20.81 38.17
N CYS A 130 -31.18 -20.60 36.91
CA CYS A 130 -32.55 -20.86 36.44
C CYS A 130 -33.00 -22.30 36.67
N ARG A 131 -32.14 -23.29 36.39
CA ARG A 131 -32.47 -24.71 36.65
C ARG A 131 -32.70 -24.98 38.15
N GLN A 132 -31.89 -24.38 39.02
CA GLN A 132 -32.02 -24.52 40.48
C GLN A 132 -33.30 -23.87 41.02
N ILE A 133 -33.70 -22.73 40.45
CA ILE A 133 -34.99 -22.10 40.74
C ILE A 133 -36.15 -23.02 40.35
N THR A 134 -36.07 -23.64 39.17
CA THR A 134 -37.07 -24.59 38.68
C THR A 134 -37.18 -25.86 39.54
N SER A 135 -36.09 -26.30 40.18
CA SER A 135 -36.11 -27.46 41.08
C SER A 135 -36.52 -27.14 42.53
N ALA A 136 -36.77 -25.88 42.87
CA ALA A 136 -37.17 -25.42 44.22
C ALA A 136 -36.22 -25.82 45.36
N ASP A 137 -34.93 -25.99 45.07
CA ASP A 137 -33.88 -26.32 46.04
C ASP A 137 -33.28 -25.03 46.64
N VAL A 138 -33.81 -24.62 47.80
CA VAL A 138 -33.48 -23.34 48.43
C VAL A 138 -32.03 -23.30 48.96
N ASP A 139 -31.50 -24.43 49.42
CA ASP A 139 -30.12 -24.52 49.94
C ASP A 139 -29.09 -24.46 48.79
N ALA A 140 -29.42 -25.04 47.63
CA ALA A 140 -28.59 -24.95 46.43
C ALA A 140 -28.69 -23.58 45.72
N LEU A 141 -29.78 -22.84 45.92
CA LEU A 141 -30.02 -21.54 45.30
C LEU A 141 -29.02 -20.48 45.79
N GLU A 142 -28.77 -20.40 47.10
CA GLU A 142 -27.85 -19.41 47.68
C GLU A 142 -26.41 -19.64 47.20
N ALA A 143 -25.96 -20.91 47.17
CA ALA A 143 -24.64 -21.27 46.65
C ALA A 143 -24.50 -20.96 45.15
N THR A 144 -25.55 -21.15 44.36
CA THR A 144 -25.55 -20.84 42.92
C THR A 144 -25.56 -19.33 42.67
N MET A 145 -26.28 -18.55 43.48
CA MET A 145 -26.23 -17.09 43.43
C MET A 145 -24.84 -16.53 43.75
N GLU A 146 -24.13 -17.11 44.74
CA GLU A 146 -22.74 -16.73 45.04
C GLU A 146 -21.77 -17.08 43.89
N ALA A 147 -22.04 -18.17 43.17
CA ALA A 147 -21.28 -18.53 41.98
C ALA A 147 -21.50 -17.52 40.85
N VAL A 148 -22.76 -17.15 40.57
CA VAL A 148 -23.12 -16.12 39.59
C VAL A 148 -22.51 -14.76 39.94
N GLU A 149 -22.52 -14.36 41.22
CA GLU A 149 -21.91 -13.10 41.66
C GLU A 149 -20.39 -13.09 41.43
N ARG A 150 -19.69 -14.18 41.78
CA ARG A 150 -18.25 -14.32 41.48
C ARG A 150 -17.97 -14.27 39.99
N GLU A 151 -18.75 -15.00 39.19
CA GLU A 151 -18.56 -15.06 37.75
C GLU A 151 -18.87 -13.72 37.09
N ALA A 152 -19.87 -12.96 37.58
CA ALA A 152 -20.19 -11.63 37.07
C ALA A 152 -19.06 -10.62 37.33
N ASN A 153 -18.39 -10.72 38.49
CA ASN A 153 -17.21 -9.91 38.78
C ASN A 153 -16.05 -10.24 37.84
N GLY A 154 -15.80 -11.54 37.59
CA GLY A 154 -14.79 -11.99 36.62
C GLY A 154 -15.13 -11.60 35.18
N TYR A 155 -16.41 -11.70 34.80
CA TYR A 155 -16.92 -11.28 33.49
C TYR A 155 -16.62 -9.80 33.22
N ARG A 156 -16.80 -8.92 34.20
CA ARG A 156 -16.53 -7.48 34.04
C ARG A 156 -15.06 -7.23 33.72
N GLU A 157 -14.16 -7.86 34.46
CA GLU A 157 -12.72 -7.72 34.22
C GLU A 157 -12.34 -8.21 32.82
N ARG A 158 -12.86 -9.38 32.41
CA ARG A 158 -12.66 -9.90 31.05
C ARG A 158 -13.25 -9.00 29.96
N LEU A 159 -14.43 -8.42 30.20
CA LEU A 159 -15.08 -7.52 29.25
C LEU A 159 -14.28 -6.23 29.07
N GLU A 160 -13.85 -5.61 30.16
CA GLU A 160 -13.09 -4.36 30.11
C GLU A 160 -11.76 -4.57 29.38
N GLN A 161 -11.03 -5.65 29.72
CA GLN A 161 -9.80 -6.01 29.03
C GLN A 161 -10.04 -6.30 27.53
N THR A 162 -11.13 -7.00 27.20
CA THR A 162 -11.49 -7.28 25.80
C THR A 162 -11.79 -6.00 25.04
N LYS A 163 -12.58 -5.08 25.61
CA LYS A 163 -12.88 -3.77 25.00
C LYS A 163 -11.62 -2.93 24.80
N GLN A 164 -10.73 -2.91 25.78
CA GLN A 164 -9.45 -2.21 25.67
C GLN A 164 -8.61 -2.78 24.51
N ASN A 165 -8.50 -4.11 24.42
CA ASN A 165 -7.77 -4.77 23.35
C ASN A 165 -8.43 -4.54 21.97
N MET A 166 -9.76 -4.58 21.88
CA MET A 166 -10.50 -4.24 20.65
C MET A 166 -10.20 -2.80 20.21
N ALA A 167 -10.20 -1.86 21.15
CA ALA A 167 -9.92 -0.45 20.85
C ALA A 167 -8.47 -0.24 20.37
N ILE A 168 -7.50 -0.92 20.97
CA ILE A 168 -6.09 -0.91 20.53
C ILE A 168 -6.01 -1.42 19.08
N VAL A 169 -6.56 -2.60 18.80
CA VAL A 169 -6.52 -3.22 17.47
C VAL A 169 -7.18 -2.32 16.42
N MET A 170 -8.34 -1.73 16.72
CA MET A 170 -9.07 -0.87 15.76
C MET A 170 -8.40 0.47 15.49
N ASN A 171 -7.90 1.16 16.54
CA ASN A 171 -7.20 2.43 16.35
C ASN A 171 -5.96 2.26 15.48
N GLU A 172 -5.23 1.17 15.67
CA GLU A 172 -4.01 0.91 14.91
C GLU A 172 -4.30 0.46 13.49
N LEU A 173 -5.35 -0.32 13.25
CA LEU A 173 -5.82 -0.63 11.88
C LEU A 173 -6.19 0.65 11.13
N ASN A 174 -6.83 1.61 11.77
CA ASN A 174 -7.14 2.91 11.16
C ASN A 174 -5.88 3.72 10.83
N LEU A 175 -4.84 3.68 11.66
CA LEU A 175 -3.54 4.32 11.37
C LEU A 175 -2.82 3.64 10.18
N PHE A 176 -3.01 2.33 9.99
CA PHE A 176 -2.47 1.60 8.85
C PHE A 176 -3.23 1.85 7.55
N MET A 177 -4.53 2.10 7.63
CA MET A 177 -5.34 2.55 6.48
C MET A 177 -5.11 4.02 6.14
N ASP A 178 -4.29 4.73 6.91
CA ASP A 178 -3.97 6.12 6.60
C ASP A 178 -3.16 6.17 5.29
N ASN A 179 -3.58 7.05 4.38
CA ASN A 179 -3.17 7.13 2.96
C ASN A 179 -1.65 7.38 2.74
N SER A 180 -0.82 7.31 3.78
CA SER A 180 0.62 7.60 3.75
C SER A 180 1.39 6.75 2.72
N VAL A 181 1.08 5.45 2.60
CA VAL A 181 1.73 4.56 1.62
C VAL A 181 1.27 4.87 0.21
N GLN A 182 -0.04 5.05 0.01
CA GLN A 182 -0.61 5.38 -1.27
C GLN A 182 -0.15 6.77 -1.76
N ASN A 183 -0.05 7.74 -0.86
CA ASN A 183 0.50 9.06 -1.16
C ASN A 183 1.99 8.98 -1.51
N LYS A 184 2.78 8.14 -0.84
CA LYS A 184 4.19 7.90 -1.19
C LYS A 184 4.32 7.26 -2.57
N MET A 185 3.47 6.29 -2.89
CA MET A 185 3.40 5.66 -4.20
C MET A 185 3.05 6.68 -5.29
N LEU A 186 2.02 7.50 -5.08
CA LEU A 186 1.61 8.56 -6.01
C LEU A 186 2.74 9.58 -6.21
N ASN A 187 3.35 10.06 -5.13
CA ASN A 187 4.48 10.98 -5.21
C ASN A 187 5.67 10.38 -5.98
N LEU A 188 5.92 9.08 -5.81
CA LEU A 188 6.96 8.38 -6.54
C LEU A 188 6.62 8.38 -8.03
N HIS A 189 5.41 7.97 -8.42
CA HIS A 189 4.93 8.01 -9.81
C HIS A 189 5.09 9.40 -10.43
N ASP A 190 4.61 10.44 -9.76
CA ASP A 190 4.72 11.82 -10.22
C ASP A 190 6.18 12.22 -10.46
N THR A 191 7.09 11.78 -9.58
CA THR A 191 8.54 12.04 -9.72
C THR A 191 9.12 11.34 -10.93
N ILE A 192 8.71 10.09 -11.21
CA ILE A 192 9.16 9.30 -12.38
C ILE A 192 8.69 9.94 -13.66
N GLU A 193 7.40 10.30 -13.73
CA GLU A 193 6.80 10.91 -14.91
C GLU A 193 7.41 12.27 -15.21
N ALA A 194 7.68 13.08 -14.18
CA ALA A 194 8.37 14.36 -14.33
C ALA A 194 9.81 14.20 -14.85
N ALA A 195 10.56 13.22 -14.33
CA ALA A 195 11.90 12.91 -14.82
C ALA A 195 11.85 12.43 -16.28
N ASN A 196 10.93 11.54 -16.60
CA ASN A 196 10.69 11.02 -17.94
C ASN A 196 10.43 12.14 -18.95
N ALA A 197 9.47 13.02 -18.65
CA ALA A 197 9.12 14.15 -19.50
C ALA A 197 10.31 15.11 -19.71
N THR A 198 11.13 15.30 -18.67
CA THR A 198 12.34 16.14 -18.75
C THR A 198 13.38 15.53 -19.68
N ILE A 199 13.67 14.23 -19.53
CA ILE A 199 14.64 13.51 -20.37
C ILE A 199 14.16 13.49 -21.83
N TYR A 200 12.89 13.15 -22.06
CA TYR A 200 12.27 13.14 -23.38
C TYR A 200 12.41 14.50 -24.08
N GLY A 201 12.11 15.59 -23.36
CA GLY A 201 12.27 16.94 -23.87
C GLY A 201 13.72 17.28 -24.22
N ALA A 202 14.68 16.80 -23.43
CA ALA A 202 16.10 17.01 -23.67
C ALA A 202 16.63 16.24 -24.90
N ILE A 203 16.24 14.97 -25.08
CA ILE A 203 16.56 14.15 -26.26
C ILE A 203 16.10 14.89 -27.52
N LYS A 204 14.82 15.26 -27.58
CA LYS A 204 14.22 15.92 -28.73
C LYS A 204 14.84 17.29 -29.04
N ALA A 205 15.22 18.03 -28.01
CA ALA A 205 15.91 19.31 -28.19
C ALA A 205 17.32 19.10 -28.76
N ALA A 206 18.05 18.09 -28.27
CA ALA A 206 19.40 17.79 -28.70
C ALA A 206 19.45 17.28 -30.15
N THR A 207 18.59 16.31 -30.52
CA THR A 207 18.50 15.75 -31.88
C THR A 207 18.10 16.82 -32.90
N LYS A 208 17.16 17.68 -32.53
CA LYS A 208 16.76 18.83 -33.35
C LYS A 208 17.90 19.83 -33.53
N SER A 209 18.57 20.22 -32.43
CA SER A 209 19.68 21.18 -32.49
C SER A 209 20.81 20.68 -33.38
N PHE A 210 21.16 19.39 -33.25
CA PHE A 210 22.14 18.72 -34.11
C PHE A 210 21.72 18.83 -35.58
N SER A 211 20.50 18.37 -35.91
CA SER A 211 19.98 18.39 -37.28
C SER A 211 19.94 19.80 -37.90
N ASP A 212 19.44 20.80 -37.15
CA ASP A 212 19.24 22.15 -37.64
C ASP A 212 20.58 22.87 -37.91
N ARG A 213 21.61 22.61 -37.09
CA ARG A 213 22.95 23.17 -37.30
C ARG A 213 23.58 22.65 -38.58
N GLN A 214 23.59 21.33 -38.77
CA GLN A 214 24.19 20.73 -39.97
C GLN A 214 23.44 21.10 -41.25
N ARG A 215 22.11 21.22 -41.15
CA ARG A 215 21.28 21.75 -42.25
C ARG A 215 21.66 23.18 -42.60
N THR A 216 21.85 24.05 -41.61
CA THR A 216 22.22 25.46 -41.85
C THR A 216 23.54 25.58 -42.63
N ILE A 217 24.55 24.77 -42.27
CA ILE A 217 25.85 24.77 -42.96
C ILE A 217 25.71 24.19 -44.38
N SER A 218 24.97 23.09 -44.52
CA SER A 218 24.76 22.43 -45.81
C SER A 218 23.94 23.29 -46.78
N ASP A 219 22.91 23.99 -46.30
CA ASP A 219 22.13 24.94 -47.10
C ASP A 219 23.00 26.08 -47.63
N ALA A 220 24.00 26.54 -46.86
CA ALA A 220 24.96 27.53 -47.33
C ALA A 220 25.84 27.00 -48.48
N ILE A 221 26.23 25.72 -48.44
CA ILE A 221 26.94 25.07 -49.55
C ILE A 221 26.03 24.99 -50.79
N LEU A 222 24.79 24.53 -50.63
CA LEU A 222 23.83 24.35 -51.73
C LEU A 222 23.39 25.68 -52.39
N GLN A 223 23.48 26.80 -51.67
CA GLN A 223 23.14 28.14 -52.18
C GLN A 223 24.32 28.88 -52.81
N SER A 224 25.52 28.29 -52.81
CA SER A 224 26.71 28.87 -53.43
C SER A 224 26.63 28.88 -54.97
N ARG A 225 27.56 29.57 -55.65
CA ARG A 225 27.51 29.76 -57.12
C ARG A 225 27.69 28.43 -57.86
N VAL A 226 26.79 28.15 -58.81
CA VAL A 226 26.81 26.93 -59.63
C VAL A 226 27.89 26.98 -60.72
N THR A 227 28.72 25.95 -60.75
CA THR A 227 29.70 25.56 -61.79
C THR A 227 29.45 24.10 -62.20
N GLU A 228 29.99 23.62 -63.34
CA GLU A 228 29.83 22.19 -63.73
C GLU A 228 30.36 21.21 -62.66
N GLU A 229 31.44 21.55 -61.95
CA GLU A 229 31.97 20.72 -60.85
C GLU A 229 31.11 20.80 -59.57
N SER A 230 30.31 21.84 -59.38
CA SER A 230 29.49 21.98 -58.16
C SER A 230 28.26 21.06 -58.12
N GLU A 231 27.80 20.53 -59.26
CA GLU A 231 26.62 19.65 -59.31
C GLU A 231 26.86 18.36 -58.52
N ASP A 232 28.03 17.72 -58.70
CA ASP A 232 28.42 16.50 -57.98
C ASP A 232 28.55 16.74 -56.47
N LEU A 233 29.07 17.92 -56.07
CA LEU A 233 29.16 18.31 -54.66
C LEU A 233 27.76 18.52 -54.05
N PHE A 234 26.85 19.18 -54.76
CA PHE A 234 25.50 19.43 -54.28
C PHE A 234 24.69 18.15 -54.15
N GLU A 235 24.86 17.19 -55.05
CA GLU A 235 24.28 15.86 -54.92
C GLU A 235 24.83 15.14 -53.68
N ALA A 236 26.15 15.15 -53.48
CA ALA A 236 26.78 14.51 -52.33
C ALA A 236 26.34 15.13 -50.99
N VAL A 237 26.26 16.47 -50.90
CA VAL A 237 25.79 17.18 -49.70
C VAL A 237 24.30 16.91 -49.45
N SER A 238 23.48 16.89 -50.49
CA SER A 238 22.05 16.57 -50.36
C SER A 238 21.83 15.13 -49.89
N SER A 239 22.60 14.18 -50.44
CA SER A 239 22.58 12.77 -50.02
C SER A 239 23.03 12.62 -48.56
N PHE A 240 24.11 13.29 -48.17
CA PHE A 240 24.57 13.33 -46.79
C PHE A 240 23.50 13.88 -45.83
N MET A 241 22.82 14.97 -46.19
CA MET A 241 21.78 15.55 -45.33
C MET A 241 20.53 14.67 -45.19
N LEU A 242 20.17 13.93 -46.24
CA LEU A 242 19.10 12.92 -46.18
C LEU A 242 19.48 11.78 -45.24
N PHE A 243 20.71 11.27 -45.35
CA PHE A 243 21.26 10.26 -44.46
C PHE A 243 21.30 10.76 -43.01
N LEU A 244 21.87 11.94 -42.75
CA LEU A 244 21.98 12.53 -41.41
C LEU A 244 20.62 12.68 -40.74
N ALA A 245 19.61 13.14 -41.48
CA ALA A 245 18.25 13.28 -40.98
C ALA A 245 17.60 11.92 -40.66
N ASN A 246 17.92 10.88 -41.42
CA ASN A 246 17.47 9.52 -41.13
C ASN A 246 18.12 8.98 -39.85
N GLU A 247 19.45 9.03 -39.75
CA GLU A 247 20.19 8.50 -38.59
C GLU A 247 19.85 9.25 -37.30
N THR A 248 19.71 10.58 -37.38
CA THR A 248 19.32 11.37 -36.20
C THR A 248 17.88 11.05 -35.75
N ARG A 249 16.98 10.76 -36.69
CA ARG A 249 15.61 10.34 -36.37
C ARG A 249 15.59 8.94 -35.77
N LEU A 250 16.38 8.00 -36.29
CA LEU A 250 16.49 6.66 -35.73
C LEU A 250 17.02 6.71 -34.31
N LEU A 251 18.09 7.48 -34.06
CA LEU A 251 18.59 7.69 -32.70
C LEU A 251 17.53 8.29 -31.77
N GLU A 252 16.78 9.30 -32.22
CA GLU A 252 15.68 9.88 -31.41
C GLU A 252 14.67 8.80 -31.02
N LEU A 253 14.23 7.99 -31.98
CA LEU A 253 13.25 6.93 -31.76
C LEU A 253 13.78 5.90 -30.76
N ASP A 254 14.99 5.38 -30.98
CA ASP A 254 15.61 4.37 -30.12
C ASP A 254 15.75 4.87 -28.68
N LEU A 255 16.25 6.09 -28.48
CA LEU A 255 16.41 6.68 -27.15
C LEU A 255 15.06 6.89 -26.46
N THR A 256 14.02 7.28 -27.19
CA THR A 256 12.68 7.44 -26.62
C THR A 256 12.00 6.11 -26.31
N GLU A 257 12.19 5.08 -27.13
CA GLU A 257 11.67 3.73 -26.89
C GLU A 257 12.30 3.12 -25.64
N GLN A 258 13.63 3.20 -25.50
CA GLN A 258 14.33 2.75 -24.30
C GLN A 258 13.87 3.48 -23.03
N LEU A 259 13.58 4.77 -23.13
CA LEU A 259 13.07 5.57 -22.02
C LEU A 259 11.63 5.16 -21.63
N ASP A 260 10.76 4.94 -22.62
CA ASP A 260 9.37 4.50 -22.40
C ASP A 260 9.32 3.07 -21.81
N ASP A 261 10.17 2.17 -22.29
CA ASP A 261 10.30 0.81 -21.75
C ASP A 261 10.74 0.84 -20.27
N TRP A 262 11.76 1.64 -19.97
CA TRP A 262 12.21 1.84 -18.58
C TRP A 262 11.08 2.38 -17.69
N LEU A 263 10.31 3.37 -18.17
CA LEU A 263 9.19 3.94 -17.42
C LEU A 263 8.13 2.87 -17.13
N ASN A 264 7.70 2.13 -18.16
CA ASN A 264 6.66 1.11 -18.06
C ASN A 264 7.07 -0.01 -17.10
N GLN A 265 8.31 -0.50 -17.20
CA GLN A 265 8.83 -1.52 -16.31
C GLN A 265 8.91 -1.02 -14.87
N THR A 266 9.42 0.20 -14.67
CA THR A 266 9.55 0.81 -13.33
C THR A 266 8.18 1.01 -12.67
N GLN A 267 7.20 1.54 -13.41
CA GLN A 267 5.82 1.71 -12.92
C GLN A 267 5.17 0.37 -12.58
N THR A 268 5.33 -0.63 -13.44
CA THR A 268 4.84 -1.99 -13.19
C THR A 268 5.43 -2.56 -11.89
N MET A 269 6.74 -2.40 -11.71
CA MET A 269 7.43 -2.88 -10.53
C MET A 269 6.97 -2.18 -9.24
N ILE A 270 6.72 -0.86 -9.29
CA ILE A 270 6.16 -0.11 -8.16
C ILE A 270 4.75 -0.61 -7.83
N GLY A 271 3.93 -0.87 -8.85
CA GLY A 271 2.60 -1.47 -8.68
C GLY A 271 2.65 -2.81 -7.95
N VAL A 272 3.51 -3.73 -8.42
CA VAL A 272 3.70 -5.04 -7.78
C VAL A 272 4.18 -4.90 -6.33
N VAL A 273 5.14 -4.01 -6.07
CA VAL A 273 5.64 -3.74 -4.71
C VAL A 273 4.53 -3.20 -3.82
N ALA A 274 3.72 -2.28 -4.33
CA ALA A 274 2.62 -1.70 -3.58
C ALA A 274 1.58 -2.75 -3.22
N ASP A 275 1.21 -3.63 -4.16
CA ASP A 275 0.23 -4.68 -3.95
C ASP A 275 0.73 -5.75 -2.97
N GLU A 276 1.98 -6.21 -3.12
CA GLU A 276 2.53 -7.34 -2.33
C GLU A 276 3.00 -6.92 -0.92
N LEU A 277 3.56 -5.72 -0.76
CA LEU A 277 4.14 -5.25 0.49
C LEU A 277 3.23 -4.30 1.28
N MET A 278 1.95 -4.22 0.89
CA MET A 278 0.94 -3.52 1.67
C MET A 278 0.96 -4.02 3.13
N PRO A 279 1.11 -3.12 4.12
CA PRO A 279 1.10 -3.49 5.54
C PRO A 279 -0.17 -4.26 5.97
N LEU A 280 -1.27 -4.09 5.24
CA LEU A 280 -2.49 -4.89 5.41
C LEU A 280 -2.25 -6.38 5.18
N ASN A 281 -1.59 -6.77 4.08
CA ASN A 281 -1.35 -8.18 3.73
C ASN A 281 -0.47 -8.88 4.79
N LEU A 282 0.44 -8.13 5.40
CA LEU A 282 1.32 -8.64 6.47
C LEU A 282 0.55 -8.92 7.78
N MET A 283 -0.62 -8.33 7.93
CA MET A 283 -1.49 -8.45 9.11
C MET A 283 -2.58 -9.50 8.96
N GLU A 284 -2.80 -10.01 7.75
CA GLU A 284 -3.80 -11.04 7.49
C GLU A 284 -3.52 -12.34 8.25
N ALA A 285 -2.26 -12.77 8.33
CA ALA A 285 -1.93 -14.02 8.99
C ALA A 285 -2.23 -14.00 10.52
N PRO A 286 -1.77 -13.01 11.30
CA PRO A 286 -2.15 -12.87 12.71
C PRO A 286 -3.66 -12.72 12.94
N ILE A 287 -4.33 -11.90 12.12
CA ILE A 287 -5.79 -11.69 12.27
C ILE A 287 -6.54 -12.97 11.92
N GLY A 288 -6.14 -13.67 10.85
CA GLY A 288 -6.71 -14.95 10.45
C GLY A 288 -6.54 -16.05 11.50
N LEU A 289 -5.39 -16.10 12.18
CA LEU A 289 -5.16 -17.02 13.31
C LEU A 289 -6.11 -16.73 14.48
N PHE A 290 -6.29 -15.45 14.84
CA PHE A 290 -7.28 -15.06 15.84
C PHE A 290 -8.70 -15.45 15.41
N LEU A 291 -9.10 -15.16 14.16
CA LEU A 291 -10.44 -15.48 13.63
C LEU A 291 -10.75 -16.98 13.56
N ARG A 292 -9.72 -17.83 13.49
CA ARG A 292 -9.89 -19.30 13.59
C ARG A 292 -9.89 -19.81 15.03
N GLY A 293 -9.67 -18.95 16.02
CA GLY A 293 -9.55 -19.32 17.42
C GLY A 293 -8.22 -19.99 17.77
N GLU A 294 -7.21 -19.87 16.90
CA GLU A 294 -5.85 -20.41 17.10
C GLU A 294 -4.96 -19.43 17.90
N SER A 295 -5.51 -18.31 18.34
CA SER A 295 -4.84 -17.28 19.14
C SER A 295 -5.84 -16.38 19.87
N SER A 296 -5.35 -15.53 20.77
CA SER A 296 -6.16 -14.64 21.59
C SER A 296 -6.15 -13.19 21.08
N LEU A 297 -7.20 -12.44 21.43
CA LEU A 297 -7.26 -10.99 21.17
C LEU A 297 -6.16 -10.23 21.95
N ALA A 298 -5.79 -10.69 23.15
CA ALA A 298 -4.69 -10.11 23.92
C ALA A 298 -3.38 -10.22 23.15
N CYS A 299 -3.08 -11.39 22.59
CA CYS A 299 -1.91 -11.55 21.72
C CYS A 299 -2.00 -10.70 20.46
N LEU A 300 -3.19 -10.52 19.87
CA LEU A 300 -3.36 -9.63 18.71
C LEU A 300 -3.12 -8.15 19.05
N ALA A 301 -3.52 -7.72 20.25
CA ALA A 301 -3.26 -6.38 20.76
C ALA A 301 -1.77 -6.18 21.13
N ASP A 302 -1.14 -7.16 21.78
CA ASP A 302 0.28 -7.10 22.19
C ASP A 302 1.24 -7.20 21.00
N PHE A 303 0.85 -7.97 19.98
CA PHE A 303 1.61 -8.19 18.76
C PHE A 303 1.83 -6.92 17.93
N LYS A 304 0.92 -5.96 18.05
CA LYS A 304 0.94 -4.71 17.32
C LYS A 304 1.70 -3.61 18.06
N ASN A 305 2.81 -3.96 18.73
CA ASN A 305 3.69 -2.97 19.34
C ASN A 305 4.01 -1.88 18.30
N PRO A 306 3.82 -0.58 18.61
CA PRO A 306 4.11 0.53 17.70
C PRO A 306 5.48 0.45 17.03
N LYS A 307 6.45 -0.19 17.69
CA LYS A 307 7.78 -0.46 17.13
C LYS A 307 7.77 -1.39 15.92
N ALA A 308 6.98 -2.47 15.93
CA ALA A 308 6.89 -3.41 14.81
C ALA A 308 6.22 -2.76 13.59
N ILE A 309 5.18 -1.96 13.84
CA ILE A 309 4.50 -1.13 12.83
C ILE A 309 5.49 -0.14 12.21
N GLN A 310 6.26 0.56 13.05
CA GLN A 310 7.28 1.50 12.62
C GLN A 310 8.39 0.81 11.80
N GLU A 311 8.85 -0.37 12.23
CA GLU A 311 9.85 -1.17 11.50
C GLU A 311 9.32 -1.61 10.13
N MET A 312 8.05 -2.01 10.01
CA MET A 312 7.42 -2.32 8.73
C MET A 312 7.29 -1.09 7.83
N SER A 313 6.87 0.04 8.39
CA SER A 313 6.76 1.31 7.65
C SER A 313 8.14 1.78 7.15
N GLN A 314 9.17 1.69 7.98
CA GLN A 314 10.56 1.98 7.60
C GLN A 314 11.10 0.99 6.57
N GLY A 315 10.74 -0.29 6.67
CA GLY A 315 11.09 -1.31 5.68
C GLY A 315 10.50 -0.97 4.31
N LEU A 316 9.23 -0.62 4.27
CA LEU A 316 8.54 -0.21 3.05
C LEU A 316 9.12 1.08 2.46
N ASP A 317 9.44 2.07 3.31
CA ASP A 317 10.17 3.27 2.89
C ASP A 317 11.54 2.94 2.29
N GLY A 318 12.24 1.97 2.88
CA GLY A 318 13.50 1.46 2.35
C GLY A 318 13.34 0.79 0.98
N VAL A 319 12.21 0.12 0.71
CA VAL A 319 11.89 -0.42 -0.62
C VAL A 319 11.61 0.71 -1.60
N PHE A 320 10.79 1.71 -1.22
CA PHE A 320 10.50 2.83 -2.12
C PHE A 320 11.74 3.66 -2.48
N GLN A 321 12.73 3.75 -1.57
CA GLN A 321 14.02 4.39 -1.86
C GLN A 321 14.84 3.67 -2.94
N CYS A 322 14.58 2.39 -3.23
CA CYS A 322 15.23 1.68 -4.32
C CYS A 322 14.86 2.25 -5.70
N PHE A 323 13.68 2.88 -5.81
CA PHE A 323 13.22 3.57 -7.01
C PHE A 323 13.70 5.02 -7.06
N ASN A 324 14.79 5.37 -6.37
CA ASN A 324 15.33 6.71 -6.48
C ASN A 324 15.96 6.93 -7.86
N ILE A 325 15.26 7.68 -8.70
CA ILE A 325 15.58 7.93 -10.11
C ILE A 325 16.63 9.00 -10.28
N THR A 326 16.73 9.91 -9.29
CA THR A 326 17.69 11.00 -9.38
C THR A 326 19.10 10.43 -9.46
N THR A 327 19.83 10.85 -10.49
CA THR A 327 21.24 10.53 -10.78
C THR A 327 21.51 9.26 -11.58
N ASP A 328 20.75 8.18 -11.40
CA ASP A 328 21.07 6.89 -12.06
C ASP A 328 20.37 6.73 -13.42
N THR A 329 19.09 7.09 -13.54
CA THR A 329 18.38 7.06 -14.83
C THR A 329 18.72 8.26 -15.72
N GLU A 330 18.90 9.45 -15.15
CA GLU A 330 19.18 10.65 -15.97
C GLU A 330 20.57 10.64 -16.60
N ARG A 331 21.54 9.97 -15.96
CA ARG A 331 22.95 10.06 -16.34
C ARG A 331 23.23 9.46 -17.73
N PRO A 332 22.72 8.27 -18.09
CA PRO A 332 22.92 7.72 -19.44
C PRO A 332 22.41 8.65 -20.55
N PHE A 333 21.21 9.21 -20.38
CA PHE A 333 20.65 10.15 -21.36
C PHE A 333 21.42 11.47 -21.40
N ARG A 334 21.92 11.95 -20.27
CA ARG A 334 22.81 13.13 -20.25
C ARG A 334 24.10 12.86 -21.01
N MET A 335 24.71 11.69 -20.80
CA MET A 335 25.90 11.27 -21.55
C MET A 335 25.61 11.14 -23.05
N ALA A 336 24.45 10.60 -23.43
CA ALA A 336 24.02 10.55 -24.83
C ALA A 336 23.93 11.94 -25.46
N ILE A 337 23.35 12.90 -24.75
CA ILE A 337 23.26 14.31 -25.19
C ILE A 337 24.65 14.93 -25.33
N ASP A 338 25.55 14.68 -24.36
CA ASP A 338 26.93 15.19 -24.42
C ASP A 338 27.71 14.60 -25.60
N LEU A 339 27.57 13.29 -25.86
CA LEU A 339 28.18 12.60 -27.00
C LEU A 339 27.63 13.12 -28.33
N LEU A 340 26.32 13.36 -28.42
CA LEU A 340 25.71 13.97 -29.59
C LEU A 340 26.24 15.40 -29.82
N GLY A 341 26.45 16.16 -28.76
CA GLY A 341 27.06 17.49 -28.82
C GLY A 341 28.52 17.49 -29.29
N LEU A 342 29.28 16.44 -28.97
CA LEU A 342 30.64 16.25 -29.50
C LEU A 342 30.60 15.92 -30.99
N ALA A 343 29.74 14.98 -31.40
CA ALA A 343 29.54 14.65 -32.81
C ALA A 343 29.05 15.87 -33.61
N ASP A 344 28.19 16.72 -33.03
CA ASP A 344 27.72 17.98 -33.62
C ASP A 344 28.89 18.87 -34.04
N GLY A 345 29.89 19.01 -33.15
CA GLY A 345 31.08 19.82 -33.40
C GLY A 345 31.94 19.28 -34.54
N ASP A 346 32.18 17.97 -34.55
CA ASP A 346 33.02 17.31 -35.55
C ASP A 346 32.39 17.35 -36.96
N VAL A 347 31.07 17.08 -37.03
CA VAL A 347 30.30 17.16 -38.28
C VAL A 347 30.26 18.61 -38.79
N ALA A 348 29.95 19.57 -37.91
CA ALA A 348 29.90 20.99 -38.27
C ALA A 348 31.25 21.49 -38.79
N SER A 349 32.34 21.17 -38.09
CA SER A 349 33.69 21.59 -38.51
C SER A 349 34.07 21.00 -39.87
N THR A 350 33.64 19.76 -40.16
CA THR A 350 33.92 19.11 -41.43
C THR A 350 33.13 19.76 -42.57
N LEU A 351 31.83 20.01 -42.36
CA LEU A 351 30.98 20.71 -43.33
C LEU A 351 31.44 22.16 -43.58
N GLU A 352 31.85 22.88 -42.53
CA GLU A 352 32.45 24.21 -42.65
C GLU A 352 33.77 24.16 -43.44
N GLY A 353 34.58 23.11 -43.25
CA GLY A 353 35.78 22.87 -44.04
C GLY A 353 35.48 22.71 -45.52
N ILE A 354 34.47 21.88 -45.86
CA ILE A 354 33.99 21.69 -47.23
C ILE A 354 33.47 23.00 -47.83
N PHE A 355 32.64 23.73 -47.09
CA PHE A 355 32.11 25.03 -47.51
C PHE A 355 33.23 26.03 -47.83
N ASN A 356 34.19 26.19 -46.92
CA ASN A 356 35.31 27.11 -47.10
C ASN A 356 36.22 26.70 -48.28
N CYS A 357 36.42 25.39 -48.47
CA CYS A 357 37.17 24.88 -49.62
C CYS A 357 36.44 25.26 -50.92
N HIS A 358 35.12 25.03 -50.99
CA HIS A 358 34.32 25.37 -52.16
C HIS A 358 34.32 26.88 -52.45
N GLU A 359 34.06 27.73 -51.46
CA GLU A 359 34.11 29.19 -51.59
C GLU A 359 35.47 29.70 -52.10
N SER A 360 36.57 29.06 -51.71
CA SER A 360 37.90 29.44 -52.19
C SER A 360 38.08 29.25 -53.70
N THR A 361 37.38 28.27 -54.28
CA THR A 361 37.40 27.99 -55.73
C THR A 361 36.53 28.96 -56.54
N LEU A 362 35.64 29.71 -55.89
CA LEU A 362 34.73 30.67 -56.51
C LEU A 362 35.33 32.09 -56.65
N ARG A 363 36.57 32.31 -56.19
CA ARG A 363 37.25 33.62 -56.27
C ARG A 363 37.69 33.96 -57.70
N ASP A 364 37.51 35.22 -58.09
CA ASP A 364 37.95 35.73 -59.39
C ASP A 364 39.46 35.52 -59.57
N GLY A 365 39.85 34.71 -60.57
CA GLY A 365 41.24 34.37 -60.89
C GLY A 365 41.71 32.99 -60.42
N TYR A 366 40.84 32.17 -59.81
CA TYR A 366 41.14 30.76 -59.56
C TYR A 366 41.22 29.98 -60.89
N ASN A 367 42.34 29.31 -61.13
CA ASN A 367 42.56 28.45 -62.29
C ASN A 367 43.13 27.11 -61.79
N ALA A 368 42.30 26.06 -61.81
CA ALA A 368 42.69 24.73 -61.34
C ALA A 368 43.93 24.17 -62.06
N ALA A 369 44.18 24.60 -63.31
CA ALA A 369 45.35 24.22 -64.09
C ALA A 369 46.68 24.81 -63.56
N ASP A 370 46.64 25.90 -62.80
CA ASP A 370 47.84 26.57 -62.26
C ASP A 370 48.38 25.91 -60.97
N LEU A 371 47.64 24.95 -60.40
CA LEU A 371 47.95 24.29 -59.12
C LEU A 371 48.54 22.86 -59.26
N GLY A 372 48.69 22.33 -60.48
CA GLY A 372 49.32 21.01 -60.71
C GLY A 372 48.49 19.82 -60.17
N ASP A 373 49.18 18.79 -59.63
CA ASP A 373 48.62 17.49 -59.14
C ASP A 373 47.73 17.58 -57.87
N ILE A 374 47.26 18.76 -57.49
CA ILE A 374 46.40 18.94 -56.30
C ILE A 374 44.95 18.64 -56.68
N GLN A 375 44.37 17.57 -56.11
CA GLN A 375 42.96 17.24 -56.27
C GLN A 375 42.07 18.44 -55.96
N SER A 376 41.05 18.70 -56.80
CA SER A 376 40.16 19.84 -56.57
C SER A 376 39.41 19.67 -55.24
N CYS A 377 39.08 20.80 -54.59
CA CYS A 377 38.26 20.81 -53.37
C CYS A 377 36.97 19.98 -53.55
N VAL A 378 36.36 20.06 -54.74
CA VAL A 378 35.14 19.33 -55.10
C VAL A 378 35.38 17.82 -55.15
N GLN A 379 36.44 17.37 -55.84
CA GLN A 379 36.78 15.94 -55.94
C GLN A 379 37.12 15.32 -54.58
N THR A 380 37.68 16.12 -53.67
CA THR A 380 38.07 15.65 -52.32
C THR A 380 36.88 15.64 -51.34
N SER A 381 35.84 16.45 -51.58
CA SER A 381 34.72 16.59 -50.66
C SER A 381 33.82 15.35 -50.59
N LYS A 382 33.62 14.65 -51.72
CA LYS A 382 32.80 13.42 -51.76
C LYS A 382 33.32 12.30 -50.83
N PRO A 383 34.60 11.85 -50.93
CA PRO A 383 35.10 10.82 -50.02
C PRO A 383 35.16 11.28 -48.56
N ILE A 384 35.28 12.59 -48.29
CA ILE A 384 35.17 13.14 -46.94
C ILE A 384 33.73 12.99 -46.41
N LEU A 385 32.72 13.31 -47.22
CA LEU A 385 31.31 13.14 -46.84
C LEU A 385 30.97 11.66 -46.63
N GLU A 386 31.47 10.76 -47.47
CA GLU A 386 31.30 9.30 -47.28
C GLU A 386 31.93 8.83 -45.96
N ALA A 387 33.16 9.25 -45.66
CA ALA A 387 33.80 8.95 -44.37
C ALA A 387 33.05 9.57 -43.18
N LEU A 388 32.46 10.75 -43.38
CA LEU A 388 31.63 11.41 -42.37
C LEU A 388 30.31 10.67 -42.14
N GLN A 389 29.74 10.01 -43.16
CA GLN A 389 28.58 9.13 -42.98
C GLN A 389 28.93 7.95 -42.06
N GLU A 390 30.04 7.25 -42.34
CA GLU A 390 30.51 6.14 -41.49
C GLU A 390 30.77 6.59 -40.05
N PHE A 391 31.35 7.79 -39.87
CA PHE A 391 31.55 8.38 -38.55
C PHE A 391 30.23 8.65 -37.83
N VAL A 392 29.24 9.25 -38.51
CA VAL A 392 27.93 9.55 -37.94
C VAL A 392 27.23 8.25 -37.54
N GLU A 393 27.15 7.26 -38.45
CA GLU A 393 26.54 5.95 -38.18
C GLU A 393 27.14 5.31 -36.93
N SER A 394 28.48 5.19 -36.90
CA SER A 394 29.19 4.62 -35.75
C SER A 394 28.94 5.39 -34.45
N LYS A 395 28.76 6.71 -34.50
CA LYS A 395 28.50 7.52 -33.31
C LYS A 395 27.06 7.42 -32.84
N MET A 396 26.09 7.36 -33.74
CA MET A 396 24.68 7.15 -33.36
C MET A 396 24.50 5.77 -32.71
N ASP A 397 25.12 4.73 -33.29
CA ASP A 397 25.14 3.39 -32.71
C ASP A 397 25.80 3.36 -31.32
N GLU A 398 26.95 4.01 -31.16
CA GLU A 398 27.64 4.12 -29.88
C GLU A 398 26.74 4.77 -28.82
N ILE A 399 26.06 5.86 -29.16
CA ILE A 399 25.16 6.57 -28.25
C ILE A 399 24.00 5.65 -27.83
N SER A 400 23.33 5.01 -28.79
CA SER A 400 22.20 4.10 -28.52
C SER A 400 22.63 2.93 -27.61
N PHE A 401 23.78 2.32 -27.90
CA PHE A 401 24.33 1.21 -27.12
C PHE A 401 24.67 1.58 -25.67
N HIS A 402 25.21 2.77 -25.43
CA HIS A 402 25.53 3.21 -24.06
C HIS A 402 24.28 3.41 -23.21
N VAL A 403 23.19 3.91 -23.82
CA VAL A 403 21.91 4.08 -23.11
C VAL A 403 21.28 2.74 -22.82
N ASP A 404 21.21 1.83 -23.81
CA ASP A 404 20.65 0.48 -23.65
C ASP A 404 21.32 -0.27 -22.47
N ILE A 405 22.65 -0.37 -22.50
CA ILE A 405 23.40 -1.04 -21.43
C ILE A 405 23.16 -0.40 -20.06
N SER A 406 23.15 0.93 -20.00
CA SER A 406 23.04 1.62 -18.72
C SER A 406 21.64 1.51 -18.13
N THR A 407 20.60 1.55 -18.98
CA THR A 407 19.21 1.33 -18.60
C THR A 407 19.04 -0.10 -18.05
N TYR A 408 19.58 -1.10 -18.76
CA TYR A 408 19.60 -2.48 -18.30
C TYR A 408 20.30 -2.66 -16.93
N PHE A 409 21.46 -2.04 -16.72
CA PHE A 409 22.14 -2.10 -15.42
C PHE A 409 21.36 -1.39 -14.31
N ASN A 410 20.63 -0.32 -14.64
CA ASN A 410 19.81 0.39 -13.70
C ASN A 410 18.59 -0.45 -13.28
N GLU A 411 17.93 -1.12 -14.23
CA GLU A 411 16.86 -2.09 -13.96
C GLU A 411 17.35 -3.18 -13.00
N LEU A 412 18.47 -3.83 -13.32
CA LEU A 412 19.06 -4.85 -12.43
C LEU A 412 19.38 -4.32 -11.03
N LYS A 413 19.82 -3.07 -10.93
CA LYS A 413 20.12 -2.43 -9.64
C LYS A 413 18.85 -2.20 -8.83
N ILE A 414 17.78 -1.71 -9.46
CA ILE A 414 16.47 -1.49 -8.82
C ILE A 414 15.90 -2.85 -8.38
N GLU A 415 15.86 -3.83 -9.28
CA GLU A 415 15.41 -5.20 -8.98
C GLU A 415 16.14 -5.81 -7.80
N THR A 416 17.47 -5.74 -7.82
CA THR A 416 18.31 -6.28 -6.75
C THR A 416 18.05 -5.56 -5.42
N CYS A 417 17.95 -4.22 -5.44
CA CYS A 417 17.67 -3.42 -4.25
C CYS A 417 16.31 -3.79 -3.65
N VAL A 418 15.25 -3.80 -4.48
CA VAL A 418 13.90 -4.15 -4.06
C VAL A 418 13.86 -5.57 -3.51
N TYR A 419 14.49 -6.54 -4.18
CA TYR A 419 14.55 -7.92 -3.72
C TYR A 419 15.17 -8.03 -2.31
N TYR A 420 16.33 -7.41 -2.09
CA TYR A 420 16.97 -7.46 -0.78
C TYR A 420 16.17 -6.73 0.30
N LYS A 421 15.60 -5.55 -0.01
CA LYS A 421 14.79 -4.78 0.94
C LYS A 421 13.48 -5.46 1.28
N ALA A 422 12.80 -6.02 0.29
CA ALA A 422 11.60 -6.83 0.49
C ALA A 422 11.92 -8.06 1.35
N ARG A 423 13.06 -8.73 1.10
CA ARG A 423 13.50 -9.86 1.92
C ARG A 423 13.80 -9.46 3.37
N GLU A 424 14.48 -8.33 3.61
CA GLU A 424 14.70 -7.79 4.95
C GLU A 424 13.37 -7.54 5.67
N MET A 425 12.40 -6.95 4.97
CA MET A 425 11.05 -6.71 5.48
C MET A 425 10.29 -8.01 5.79
N MET A 426 10.33 -9.00 4.89
CA MET A 426 9.72 -10.33 5.09
C MET A 426 10.34 -11.06 6.29
N LEU A 427 11.66 -10.98 6.48
CA LEU A 427 12.33 -11.54 7.66
C LEU A 427 11.91 -10.82 8.95
N GLY A 428 11.74 -9.49 8.90
CA GLY A 428 11.15 -8.70 9.98
C GLY A 428 9.75 -9.20 10.34
N VAL A 429 8.88 -9.36 9.33
CA VAL A 429 7.52 -9.90 9.49
C VAL A 429 7.53 -11.33 10.03
N SER A 430 8.45 -12.18 9.57
CA SER A 430 8.59 -13.55 10.07
C SER A 430 8.91 -13.59 11.56
N ARG A 431 9.85 -12.76 12.02
CA ARG A 431 10.18 -12.61 13.45
C ARG A 431 8.96 -12.15 14.23
N ILE A 432 8.22 -11.20 13.69
CA ILE A 432 7.00 -10.67 14.29
C ILE A 432 5.96 -11.80 14.42
N ASN A 433 5.67 -12.55 13.35
CA ASN A 433 4.78 -13.71 13.36
C ASN A 433 5.21 -14.82 14.34
N GLN A 434 6.51 -15.03 14.55
CA GLN A 434 7.01 -15.96 15.56
C GLN A 434 6.68 -15.48 16.98
N LEU A 435 6.81 -14.18 17.26
CA LEU A 435 6.42 -13.61 18.57
C LEU A 435 4.93 -13.78 18.82
N TYR A 436 4.09 -13.60 17.80
CA TYR A 436 2.65 -13.87 17.89
C TYR A 436 2.34 -15.30 18.30
N ARG A 437 2.92 -16.26 17.56
CA ARG A 437 2.72 -17.68 17.83
C ARG A 437 3.20 -18.06 19.22
N LYS A 438 4.29 -17.45 19.70
CA LYS A 438 4.79 -17.67 21.05
C LYS A 438 3.80 -17.18 22.11
N CYS A 439 3.23 -15.99 21.96
CA CYS A 439 2.17 -15.48 22.84
C CYS A 439 0.97 -16.43 22.87
N SER A 440 0.54 -16.92 21.69
CA SER A 440 -0.58 -17.88 21.61
C SER A 440 -0.30 -19.16 22.40
N MET A 441 0.89 -19.77 22.20
CA MET A 441 1.29 -20.99 22.91
C MET A 441 1.41 -20.81 24.43
N GLU A 442 1.86 -19.64 24.90
CA GLU A 442 1.96 -19.34 26.33
C GLU A 442 0.58 -19.22 27.00
N HIS A 443 -0.46 -18.83 26.25
CA HIS A 443 -1.84 -18.73 26.75
C HIS A 443 -2.65 -20.03 26.65
N GLU A 444 -2.39 -20.90 25.68
CA GLU A 444 -2.96 -22.26 25.66
C GLU A 444 -2.53 -23.08 26.90
N GLY A 445 -1.30 -22.89 27.36
CA GLY A 445 -0.77 -23.53 28.57
C GLY A 445 -1.42 -23.08 29.89
N GLN A 446 -2.13 -21.95 29.90
CA GLN A 446 -2.79 -21.39 31.09
C GLN A 446 -4.30 -21.67 31.16
N GLN A 447 -4.94 -22.05 30.04
CA GLN A 447 -6.36 -22.44 30.01
C GLN A 447 -6.58 -23.95 30.20
N GLY A 448 -5.51 -24.74 30.25
CA GLY A 448 -5.52 -26.20 30.46
C GLY A 448 -5.14 -26.68 31.87
N MET A 449 -5.05 -25.79 32.87
CA MET A 449 -4.83 -26.14 34.28
C MET A 449 -6.02 -25.79 35.16
#